data_AF-A0A0S8KSN3-F1
#
_entry.id   AF-A0A0S8KSN3-F1
#
_cell.length_a   1.000
_cell.length_b   1.000
_cell.length_c   1.000
_cell.angle_alpha   90.00
_cell.angle_beta   90.00
_cell.angle_gamma   90.00
#
_symmetry.space_group_name_H-M   'P 1'
#
loop_
_entity.id
_entity.type
_entity.pdbx_description
1 polymer ?
#
loop_
_entity_poly.entity_id
_entity_poly.type
_entity_poly.pdbx_seq_one_letter_code
_entity_poly.pdbx_strand_id
1 'polypeptide(L)'
;MEKVKRSKVEKIKIFKSLFMGLRNVYGTYETKTGRVRQVKEPVTDEVILAHLTGKQSYGVYLLVGDRTGAIAVDFDQNELCLPISFVAGARRYDMSAYIERSKSKGYHVWVFFENGGVLAAKARLVAQKVLADMGRPATEVFPKQDALADGVSYGNFIHAPLFGALVPKGRTVFVDPAEPTNVYPDQWELLGRVQRVSELRLDAVIRSCNLELQKPPEDRAKTDSRKESDNNTSPFGLPPCARRMLAEGVTSFQRVSCFRLAVHLKRYGMPYDLALVALKAWARKNRPEDGKRVIIDAEITYQTKCAFESPYRSFGCEEPAIAAYCDKDCPLYAYTVGKPPI
;
A
#
# COMPACT_ATOMS: atom_id res chain seq x y z
N MET A 1 -32.94 21.35 5.17
CA MET A 1 -32.06 21.97 4.15
C MET A 1 -32.41 21.40 2.79
N GLU A 2 -32.79 22.24 1.84
CA GLU A 2 -33.09 21.83 0.47
C GLU A 2 -31.83 21.30 -0.23
N LYS A 3 -31.94 20.16 -0.94
CA LYS A 3 -30.83 19.61 -1.72
C LYS A 3 -30.48 20.57 -2.85
N VAL A 4 -29.34 21.24 -2.76
CA VAL A 4 -28.84 22.10 -3.84
C VAL A 4 -28.58 21.22 -5.06
N LYS A 5 -29.37 21.42 -6.12
CA LYS A 5 -29.30 20.62 -7.35
C LYS A 5 -28.05 21.03 -8.15
N ARG A 6 -26.93 20.37 -7.88
CA ARG A 6 -25.67 20.54 -8.62
C ARG A 6 -25.70 19.81 -9.96
N SER A 7 -25.19 20.47 -11.00
CA SER A 7 -24.99 19.90 -12.35
C SER A 7 -23.97 18.76 -12.34
N LYS A 8 -23.95 17.96 -13.41
CA LYS A 8 -22.95 16.88 -13.58
C LYS A 8 -21.53 17.43 -13.59
N VAL A 9 -21.31 18.55 -14.27
CA VAL A 9 -20.00 19.21 -14.39
C VAL A 9 -19.49 19.68 -13.03
N GLU A 10 -20.36 20.30 -12.22
CA GLU A 10 -19.98 20.74 -10.86
C GLU A 10 -19.63 19.56 -9.95
N LYS A 11 -20.38 18.46 -10.03
CA LYS A 11 -20.08 17.24 -9.26
C LYS A 11 -18.73 16.64 -9.64
N ILE A 12 -18.44 16.52 -10.93
CA ILE A 12 -17.14 16.04 -11.43
C ILE A 12 -16.02 16.98 -10.95
N LYS A 13 -16.22 18.31 -11.03
CA LYS A 13 -15.24 19.29 -10.56
C LYS A 13 -14.94 19.14 -9.06
N ILE A 14 -15.97 19.05 -8.23
CA ILE A 14 -15.82 18.82 -6.77
C ILE A 14 -15.07 17.52 -6.52
N PHE A 15 -15.50 16.43 -7.16
CA PHE A 15 -14.89 15.11 -6.99
C PHE A 15 -13.40 15.11 -7.35
N LYS A 16 -13.04 15.64 -8.52
CA LYS A 16 -11.65 15.75 -8.98
C LYS A 16 -10.81 16.64 -8.09
N SER A 17 -11.40 17.63 -7.41
CA SER A 17 -10.65 18.49 -6.49
C SER A 17 -10.21 17.78 -5.20
N LEU A 18 -10.80 16.63 -4.88
CA LEU A 18 -10.59 15.89 -3.63
C LEU A 18 -9.98 14.51 -3.84
N PHE A 19 -10.39 13.81 -4.89
CA PHE A 19 -10.03 12.42 -5.17
C PHE A 19 -9.23 12.30 -6.46
N MET A 20 -8.18 13.11 -6.58
CA MET A 20 -7.26 13.06 -7.73
C MET A 20 -5.82 13.03 -7.25
N GLY A 21 -5.00 12.22 -7.92
CA GLY A 21 -3.55 12.24 -7.83
C GLY A 21 -2.95 12.01 -9.20
N LEU A 22 -2.33 10.84 -9.45
CA LEU A 22 -1.80 10.54 -10.79
C LEU A 22 -2.91 10.59 -11.84
N ARG A 23 -2.59 11.22 -12.98
CA ARG A 23 -3.54 11.53 -14.05
C ARG A 23 -3.47 10.60 -15.23
N ASN A 24 -2.46 9.76 -15.32
CA ASN A 24 -2.20 8.83 -16.43
C ASN A 24 -2.48 7.37 -16.04
N VAL A 25 -3.04 7.14 -14.86
CA VAL A 25 -3.30 5.79 -14.35
C VAL A 25 -4.43 5.84 -13.33
N TYR A 26 -5.22 4.77 -13.27
CA TYR A 26 -6.21 4.58 -12.22
C TYR A 26 -6.44 3.11 -11.90
N GLY A 27 -6.89 2.86 -10.68
CA GLY A 27 -7.35 1.55 -10.26
C GLY A 27 -8.79 1.32 -10.67
N THR A 28 -9.15 0.08 -10.91
CA THR A 28 -10.55 -0.30 -11.08
C THR A 28 -10.77 -1.73 -10.63
N TYR A 29 -12.03 -2.11 -10.39
CA TYR A 29 -12.43 -3.48 -10.21
C TYR A 29 -13.65 -3.80 -11.07
N GLU A 30 -13.75 -5.06 -11.47
CA GLU A 30 -14.93 -5.61 -12.11
C GLU A 30 -15.98 -5.94 -11.05
N THR A 31 -17.18 -5.38 -11.17
CA THR A 31 -18.26 -5.58 -10.19
C THR A 31 -18.76 -7.02 -10.10
N LYS A 32 -18.66 -7.78 -11.20
CA LYS A 32 -19.10 -9.18 -11.27
C LYS A 32 -18.10 -10.15 -10.65
N THR A 33 -16.81 -9.96 -10.94
CA THR A 33 -15.75 -10.91 -10.56
C THR A 33 -15.00 -10.44 -9.31
N GLY A 34 -15.15 -9.18 -8.91
CA GLY A 34 -14.35 -8.54 -7.87
C GLY A 34 -12.89 -8.31 -8.27
N ARG A 35 -12.48 -8.69 -9.49
CA ARG A 35 -11.09 -8.63 -9.94
C ARG A 35 -10.63 -7.20 -10.01
N VAL A 36 -9.60 -6.89 -9.23
CA VAL A 36 -8.94 -5.59 -9.18
C VAL A 36 -7.87 -5.52 -10.25
N ARG A 37 -7.83 -4.42 -11.02
CA ARG A 37 -6.82 -4.17 -12.04
C ARG A 37 -6.41 -2.70 -12.11
N GLN A 38 -5.22 -2.47 -12.64
CA GLN A 38 -4.74 -1.14 -13.01
C GLN A 38 -5.09 -0.85 -14.48
N VAL A 39 -5.45 0.39 -14.77
CA VAL A 39 -5.66 0.91 -16.13
C VAL A 39 -4.66 2.04 -16.35
N LYS A 40 -3.79 1.89 -17.37
CA LYS A 40 -2.72 2.85 -17.71
C LYS A 40 -3.21 3.85 -18.76
N GLU A 41 -4.27 4.56 -18.42
CA GLU A 41 -4.93 5.54 -19.30
C GLU A 41 -5.19 6.85 -18.54
N PRO A 42 -5.36 7.98 -19.26
CA PRO A 42 -5.71 9.25 -18.64
C PRO A 42 -6.99 9.19 -17.80
N VAL A 43 -6.98 9.85 -16.64
CA VAL A 43 -8.18 10.02 -15.80
C VAL A 43 -9.01 11.18 -16.36
N THR A 44 -9.94 10.87 -17.26
CA THR A 44 -10.82 11.85 -17.91
C THR A 44 -12.13 12.08 -17.12
N ASP A 45 -12.90 13.09 -17.53
CA ASP A 45 -14.22 13.36 -16.94
C ASP A 45 -15.19 12.19 -17.20
N GLU A 46 -15.02 11.47 -18.31
CA GLU A 46 -15.78 10.26 -18.64
C GLU A 46 -15.47 9.12 -17.67
N VAL A 47 -14.20 8.95 -17.26
CA VAL A 47 -13.80 7.96 -16.25
C VAL A 47 -14.48 8.27 -14.91
N ILE A 48 -14.44 9.53 -14.48
CA ILE A 48 -15.10 9.97 -13.24
C ILE A 48 -16.62 9.84 -13.35
N LEU A 49 -17.22 10.22 -14.48
CA LEU A 49 -18.65 10.07 -14.71
C LEU A 49 -19.07 8.59 -14.69
N ALA A 50 -18.29 7.70 -15.31
CA ALA A 50 -18.53 6.26 -15.29
C ALA A 50 -18.51 5.70 -13.85
N HIS A 51 -17.62 6.20 -13.01
CA HIS A 51 -17.59 5.88 -11.58
C HIS A 51 -18.82 6.39 -10.83
N LEU A 52 -19.11 7.69 -10.93
CA LEU A 52 -20.25 8.29 -10.22
C LEU A 52 -21.60 7.73 -10.66
N THR A 53 -21.71 7.20 -11.89
CA THR A 53 -22.92 6.55 -12.41
C THR A 53 -22.93 5.03 -12.19
N GLY A 54 -21.90 4.45 -11.58
CA GLY A 54 -21.85 3.03 -11.25
C GLY A 54 -21.44 2.11 -12.41
N LYS A 55 -21.06 2.65 -13.56
CA LYS A 55 -20.66 1.88 -14.75
C LYS A 55 -19.31 1.19 -14.57
N GLN A 56 -18.32 1.92 -14.09
CA GLN A 56 -16.96 1.41 -13.89
C GLN A 56 -16.34 2.07 -12.67
N SER A 57 -15.78 1.31 -11.74
CA SER A 57 -15.18 1.90 -10.54
C SER A 57 -13.90 2.70 -10.86
N TYR A 58 -13.56 3.65 -10.00
CA TYR A 58 -12.34 4.44 -10.07
C TYR A 58 -11.62 4.28 -8.74
N GLY A 59 -10.32 4.02 -8.81
CA GLY A 59 -9.39 3.99 -7.70
C GLY A 59 -8.31 5.03 -7.94
N VAL A 60 -8.07 5.86 -6.93
CA VAL A 60 -7.16 7.00 -7.00
C VAL A 60 -5.78 6.61 -6.49
N TYR A 61 -4.74 6.95 -7.26
CA TYR A 61 -3.35 6.94 -6.81
C TYR A 61 -3.02 8.31 -6.22
N LEU A 62 -3.07 8.43 -4.90
CA LEU A 62 -3.01 9.72 -4.18
C LEU A 62 -1.63 10.39 -4.19
N LEU A 63 -0.56 9.66 -4.51
CA LEU A 63 0.82 10.15 -4.48
C LEU A 63 1.24 10.65 -5.86
N VAL A 64 1.72 11.90 -5.93
CA VAL A 64 2.26 12.53 -7.14
C VAL A 64 3.64 13.08 -6.81
N GLY A 65 4.70 12.42 -7.28
CA GLY A 65 6.06 12.69 -6.82
C GLY A 65 6.17 12.40 -5.32
N ASP A 66 6.45 13.41 -4.53
CA ASP A 66 6.50 13.41 -3.06
C ASP A 66 5.30 14.11 -2.41
N ARG A 67 4.31 14.55 -3.21
CA ARG A 67 3.15 15.30 -2.73
C ARG A 67 1.87 14.50 -2.78
N THR A 68 0.94 14.85 -1.90
CA THR A 68 -0.41 14.28 -1.90
C THR A 68 -1.47 15.33 -1.55
N GLY A 69 -2.62 15.25 -2.25
CA GLY A 69 -3.77 16.13 -2.00
C GLY A 69 -4.72 15.62 -0.92
N ALA A 70 -4.62 14.33 -0.57
CA ALA A 70 -5.39 13.72 0.51
C ALA A 70 -4.69 12.47 1.03
N ILE A 71 -4.95 12.11 2.28
CA ILE A 71 -4.66 10.76 2.79
C ILE A 71 -5.96 10.03 3.11
N ALA A 72 -5.88 8.71 3.10
CA ALA A 72 -6.95 7.84 3.56
C ALA A 72 -6.39 6.79 4.51
N VAL A 73 -6.96 6.71 5.71
CA VAL A 73 -6.66 5.66 6.70
C VAL A 73 -7.66 4.53 6.52
N ASP A 74 -7.18 3.32 6.29
CA ASP A 74 -8.01 2.15 5.95
C ASP A 74 -8.26 1.27 7.18
N PHE A 75 -9.50 1.28 7.65
CA PHE A 75 -9.98 0.42 8.74
C PHE A 75 -10.78 -0.73 8.13
N ASP A 76 -10.14 -1.88 7.90
CA ASP A 76 -10.76 -3.07 7.29
C ASP A 76 -11.88 -3.74 8.12
N GLN A 77 -11.97 -3.39 9.40
CA GLN A 77 -12.89 -3.99 10.36
C GLN A 77 -14.21 -3.23 10.39
N ASN A 78 -15.32 -3.92 10.63
CA ASN A 78 -16.63 -3.30 10.81
C ASN A 78 -16.79 -2.71 12.23
N GLU A 79 -15.76 -2.04 12.71
CA GLU A 79 -15.66 -1.45 14.05
C GLU A 79 -15.66 0.07 13.92
N LEU A 80 -16.85 0.65 13.96
CA LEU A 80 -17.06 2.09 13.73
C LEU A 80 -16.44 3.00 14.80
N CYS A 81 -16.14 2.44 15.98
CA CYS A 81 -15.43 3.16 17.04
C CYS A 81 -14.01 3.59 16.63
N LEU A 82 -13.33 2.82 15.77
CA LEU A 82 -11.97 3.11 15.31
C LEU A 82 -11.90 4.37 14.42
N PRO A 83 -12.67 4.49 13.32
CA PRO A 83 -12.66 5.71 12.51
C PRO A 83 -13.18 6.93 13.29
N ILE A 84 -14.14 6.79 14.21
CA ILE A 84 -14.57 7.89 15.10
C ILE A 84 -13.41 8.34 15.99
N SER A 85 -12.67 7.39 16.58
CA SER A 85 -11.51 7.68 17.42
C SER A 85 -10.42 8.40 16.64
N PHE A 86 -10.19 8.01 15.38
CA PHE A 86 -9.26 8.72 14.50
C PHE A 86 -9.73 10.16 14.23
N VAL A 87 -11.01 10.38 13.91
CA VAL A 87 -11.56 11.74 13.70
C VAL A 87 -11.39 12.59 14.97
N ALA A 88 -11.68 12.04 16.14
CA ALA A 88 -11.48 12.73 17.42
C ALA A 88 -10.00 13.04 17.70
N GLY A 89 -9.10 12.10 17.40
CA GLY A 89 -7.65 12.29 17.51
C GLY A 89 -7.11 13.34 16.55
N ALA A 90 -7.53 13.32 15.28
CA ALA A 90 -7.19 14.32 14.29
C ALA A 90 -7.66 15.73 14.72
N ARG A 91 -8.86 15.84 15.32
CA ARG A 91 -9.39 17.10 15.84
C ARG A 91 -8.53 17.71 16.96
N ARG A 92 -7.87 16.89 17.80
CA ARG A 92 -6.92 17.40 18.82
C ARG A 92 -5.73 18.11 18.19
N TYR A 93 -5.38 17.70 16.97
CA TYR A 93 -4.36 18.32 16.15
C TYR A 93 -4.93 19.34 15.16
N ASP A 94 -6.16 19.82 15.34
CA ASP A 94 -6.84 20.79 14.46
C ASP A 94 -6.82 20.34 12.99
N MET A 95 -7.02 19.04 12.77
CA MET A 95 -7.15 18.45 11.45
C MET A 95 -8.57 17.94 11.25
N SER A 96 -9.16 18.32 10.12
CA SER A 96 -10.47 17.81 9.71
C SER A 96 -10.33 16.46 9.02
N ALA A 97 -11.18 15.51 9.43
CA ALA A 97 -11.18 14.14 8.92
C ALA A 97 -12.62 13.66 8.67
N TYR A 98 -12.81 12.85 7.63
CA TYR A 98 -14.14 12.48 7.11
C TYR A 98 -14.27 10.98 6.95
N ILE A 99 -15.28 10.37 7.58
CA ILE A 99 -15.49 8.92 7.54
C ILE A 99 -16.29 8.55 6.30
N GLU A 100 -15.73 7.68 5.47
CA GLU A 100 -16.40 7.00 4.39
C GLU A 100 -16.61 5.53 4.77
N ARG A 101 -17.83 5.03 4.59
CA ARG A 101 -18.10 3.59 4.67
C ARG A 101 -17.57 2.91 3.41
N SER A 102 -16.59 2.02 3.55
CA SER A 102 -15.85 1.44 2.42
C SER A 102 -16.72 0.52 1.54
N LYS A 103 -16.15 0.04 0.43
CA LYS A 103 -16.86 -0.85 -0.52
C LYS A 103 -17.32 -2.18 0.11
N SER A 104 -16.63 -2.67 1.14
CA SER A 104 -16.78 -4.02 1.69
C SER A 104 -17.30 -4.00 3.13
N LYS A 105 -16.47 -4.24 4.14
CA LYS A 105 -16.88 -4.30 5.57
C LYS A 105 -16.28 -3.17 6.43
N GLY A 106 -15.33 -2.41 5.90
CA GLY A 106 -14.57 -1.41 6.64
C GLY A 106 -15.00 0.04 6.42
N TYR A 107 -14.10 0.95 6.81
CA TYR A 107 -14.22 2.39 6.69
C TYR A 107 -12.90 2.99 6.22
N HIS A 108 -12.97 4.02 5.40
CA HIS A 108 -11.82 4.89 5.15
C HIS A 108 -12.02 6.21 5.88
N VAL A 109 -10.98 6.73 6.50
CA VAL A 109 -10.99 8.09 7.05
C VAL A 109 -10.12 8.99 6.20
N TRP A 110 -10.75 9.97 5.56
CA TRP A 110 -10.12 10.89 4.61
C TRP A 110 -9.70 12.19 5.30
N VAL A 111 -8.48 12.65 5.03
CA VAL A 111 -8.02 14.01 5.36
C VAL A 111 -7.62 14.67 4.06
N PHE A 112 -8.17 15.86 3.78
CA PHE A 112 -7.91 16.62 2.56
C PHE A 112 -6.96 17.77 2.83
N PHE A 113 -6.08 18.05 1.87
CA PHE A 113 -5.07 19.11 2.00
C PHE A 113 -5.32 20.26 1.02
N GLU A 114 -4.61 21.36 1.25
CA GLU A 114 -4.67 22.56 0.41
C GLU A 114 -4.29 22.27 -1.06
N ASN A 115 -4.67 23.21 -1.93
CA ASN A 115 -4.36 23.11 -3.36
C ASN A 115 -2.84 23.05 -3.58
N GLY A 116 -2.39 22.14 -4.45
CA GLY A 116 -0.97 21.82 -4.61
C GLY A 116 -0.48 20.67 -3.72
N GLY A 117 -1.34 20.17 -2.81
CA GLY A 117 -1.01 19.08 -1.90
C GLY A 117 0.00 19.47 -0.84
N VAL A 118 0.39 18.50 -0.01
CA VAL A 118 1.44 18.62 1.02
C VAL A 118 2.46 17.51 0.81
N LEU A 119 3.64 17.61 1.45
CA LEU A 119 4.58 16.48 1.48
C LEU A 119 3.92 15.24 2.08
N ALA A 120 3.90 14.15 1.32
CA ALA A 120 3.27 12.90 1.75
C ALA A 120 3.94 12.34 3.01
N ALA A 121 5.26 12.51 3.14
CA ALA A 121 6.00 12.20 4.37
C ALA A 121 5.41 12.85 5.62
N LYS A 122 5.13 14.15 5.57
CA LYS A 122 4.53 14.90 6.68
C LYS A 122 3.13 14.42 6.98
N ALA A 123 2.30 14.27 5.94
CA ALA A 123 0.91 13.84 6.09
C ALA A 123 0.82 12.43 6.71
N ARG A 124 1.63 11.49 6.22
CA ARG A 124 1.69 10.11 6.75
C ARG A 124 2.23 10.10 8.17
N LEU A 125 3.30 10.86 8.47
CA LEU A 125 3.87 10.94 9.81
C LEU A 125 2.85 11.43 10.85
N VAL A 126 2.11 12.51 10.54
CA VAL A 126 1.08 13.04 11.43
C VAL A 126 -0.09 12.08 11.58
N ALA A 127 -0.54 11.43 10.50
CA ALA A 127 -1.57 10.39 10.58
C ALA A 127 -1.13 9.21 11.44
N GLN A 128 0.13 8.79 11.32
CA GLN A 128 0.71 7.73 12.15
C GLN A 128 0.81 8.13 13.62
N LYS A 129 1.05 9.41 13.92
CA LYS A 129 0.96 9.91 15.29
C LYS A 129 -0.44 9.78 15.87
N VAL A 130 -1.48 10.16 15.11
CA VAL A 130 -2.89 9.96 15.54
C VAL A 130 -3.19 8.48 15.78
N LEU A 131 -2.74 7.60 14.87
CA LEU A 131 -2.89 6.15 15.01
C LEU A 131 -2.15 5.59 16.22
N ALA A 132 -0.93 6.06 16.50
CA ALA A 132 -0.17 5.65 17.67
C ALA A 132 -0.87 6.07 18.97
N ASP A 133 -1.43 7.29 19.03
CA ASP A 133 -2.14 7.81 20.21
C ASP A 133 -3.40 7.01 20.54
N MET A 134 -4.02 6.38 19.54
CA MET A 134 -5.17 5.48 19.73
C MET A 134 -4.76 3.99 19.86
N GLY A 135 -3.47 3.68 19.92
CA GLY A 135 -2.97 2.30 20.05
C GLY A 135 -3.11 1.44 18.79
N ARG A 136 -3.18 2.05 17.59
CA ARG A 136 -3.34 1.37 16.29
C ARG A 136 -2.25 1.74 15.26
N PRO A 137 -0.95 1.69 15.59
CA PRO A 137 0.14 2.14 14.69
C PRO A 137 0.30 1.29 13.42
N ALA A 138 -0.32 0.10 13.35
CA ALA A 138 -0.24 -0.79 12.19
C ALA A 138 -1.36 -0.56 11.16
N THR A 139 -2.31 0.35 11.43
CA THR A 139 -3.39 0.66 10.48
C THR A 139 -2.83 1.26 9.20
N GLU A 140 -3.31 0.80 8.06
CA GLU A 140 -2.80 1.24 6.76
C GLU A 140 -3.18 2.70 6.48
N VAL A 141 -2.23 3.45 5.94
CA VAL A 141 -2.43 4.83 5.47
C VAL A 141 -2.05 4.91 4.00
N PHE A 142 -2.95 5.44 3.18
CA PHE A 142 -2.73 5.77 1.79
C PHE A 142 -2.42 7.26 1.65
N PRO A 143 -1.40 7.65 0.85
CA PRO A 143 -0.51 6.77 0.10
C PRO A 143 0.40 5.94 1.02
N LYS A 144 0.81 4.74 0.56
CA LYS A 144 1.64 3.82 1.36
C LYS A 144 3.12 4.22 1.39
N GLN A 145 3.52 5.16 0.53
CA GLN A 145 4.89 5.65 0.38
C GLN A 145 4.95 7.16 0.56
N ASP A 146 6.12 7.67 0.94
CA ASP A 146 6.39 9.11 1.09
C ASP A 146 6.73 9.80 -0.24
N ALA A 147 7.25 9.04 -1.20
CA ALA A 147 7.53 9.52 -2.54
C ALA A 147 7.46 8.37 -3.55
N LEU A 148 7.16 8.70 -4.81
CA LEU A 148 7.40 7.81 -5.94
C LEU A 148 8.91 7.80 -6.22
N ALA A 149 9.56 6.68 -5.92
CA ALA A 149 10.98 6.50 -6.22
C ALA A 149 11.23 6.38 -7.72
N ASP A 150 12.46 6.69 -8.17
CA ASP A 150 12.86 6.52 -9.57
C ASP A 150 12.59 5.08 -10.05
N GLY A 151 11.84 4.97 -11.15
CA GLY A 151 11.42 3.70 -11.74
C GLY A 151 10.14 3.07 -11.16
N VAL A 152 9.57 3.59 -10.06
CA VAL A 152 8.25 3.17 -9.56
C VAL A 152 7.18 4.11 -10.12
N SER A 153 6.44 3.64 -11.12
CA SER A 153 5.63 4.56 -11.93
C SER A 153 4.34 5.05 -11.24
N TYR A 154 3.73 4.26 -10.33
CA TYR A 154 2.32 4.50 -9.94
C TYR A 154 1.97 4.37 -8.44
N GLY A 155 2.75 3.67 -7.60
CA GLY A 155 2.40 3.46 -6.18
C GLY A 155 1.20 2.53 -5.97
N ASN A 156 0.43 2.71 -4.89
CA ASN A 156 -0.80 1.97 -4.60
C ASN A 156 -2.02 2.88 -4.73
N PHE A 157 -3.13 2.36 -5.27
CA PHE A 157 -4.40 3.09 -5.30
C PHE A 157 -5.32 2.65 -4.17
N ILE A 158 -6.22 3.55 -3.80
CA ILE A 158 -7.38 3.27 -2.95
C ILE A 158 -8.66 3.46 -3.76
N HIS A 159 -9.71 2.68 -3.49
CA HIS A 159 -10.99 2.87 -4.16
C HIS A 159 -11.58 4.23 -3.77
N ALA A 160 -11.94 5.03 -4.78
CA ALA A 160 -12.55 6.32 -4.53
C ALA A 160 -14.00 6.17 -4.04
N PRO A 161 -14.50 7.12 -3.22
CA PRO A 161 -15.84 7.08 -2.70
C PRO A 161 -16.87 7.45 -3.79
N LEU A 162 -18.14 7.29 -3.47
CA LEU A 162 -19.30 7.62 -4.32
C LEU A 162 -19.39 6.79 -5.61
N PHE A 163 -18.98 5.52 -5.56
CA PHE A 163 -19.21 4.63 -6.68
C PHE A 163 -20.71 4.39 -6.85
N GLY A 164 -21.29 4.85 -7.97
CA GLY A 164 -22.74 4.94 -8.13
C GLY A 164 -23.51 3.63 -7.96
N ALA A 165 -22.86 2.47 -8.19
CA ALA A 165 -23.47 1.16 -7.99
C ALA A 165 -23.56 0.73 -6.51
N LEU A 166 -22.78 1.37 -5.63
CA LEU A 166 -22.70 1.09 -4.19
C LEU A 166 -23.39 2.14 -3.32
N VAL A 167 -23.53 3.38 -3.82
CA VAL A 167 -24.23 4.47 -3.12
C VAL A 167 -25.65 4.09 -2.68
N PRO A 168 -26.52 3.48 -3.53
CA PRO A 168 -27.86 3.06 -3.11
C PRO A 168 -27.87 2.00 -2.00
N LYS A 169 -26.74 1.29 -1.80
CA LYS A 169 -26.56 0.29 -0.74
C LYS A 169 -25.97 0.90 0.54
N GLY A 170 -25.85 2.22 0.61
CA GLY A 170 -25.20 2.93 1.70
C GLY A 170 -23.72 2.58 1.84
N ARG A 171 -23.04 2.32 0.72
CA ARG A 171 -21.60 1.98 0.63
C ARG A 171 -20.88 2.99 -0.24
N THR A 172 -19.59 3.17 0.01
CA THR A 172 -18.78 4.25 -0.58
C THR A 172 -19.38 5.62 -0.34
N VAL A 173 -19.98 5.85 0.82
CA VAL A 173 -20.65 7.12 1.18
C VAL A 173 -20.06 7.65 2.47
N PHE A 174 -20.01 8.96 2.59
CA PHE A 174 -19.63 9.64 3.81
C PHE A 174 -20.76 9.59 4.83
N VAL A 175 -20.38 9.37 6.08
CA VAL A 175 -21.28 9.27 7.24
C VAL A 175 -20.90 10.31 8.28
N ASP A 176 -21.88 10.77 9.06
CA ASP A 176 -21.65 11.72 10.14
C ASP A 176 -20.93 11.03 11.31
N PRO A 177 -19.75 11.49 11.77
CA PRO A 177 -19.11 10.91 12.94
C PRO A 177 -19.97 10.93 14.23
N ALA A 178 -20.90 11.87 14.36
CA ALA A 178 -21.84 11.96 15.47
C ALA A 178 -23.02 10.99 15.34
N GLU A 179 -23.43 10.67 14.11
CA GLU A 179 -24.47 9.70 13.79
C GLU A 179 -24.06 8.79 12.62
N PRO A 180 -23.07 7.89 12.80
CA PRO A 180 -22.42 7.25 11.66
C PRO A 180 -23.20 6.08 11.06
N THR A 181 -24.36 5.75 11.62
CA THR A 181 -25.41 4.97 10.96
C THR A 181 -26.16 5.79 9.91
N ASN A 182 -26.09 7.12 9.98
CA ASN A 182 -26.77 8.05 9.10
C ASN A 182 -25.79 8.57 8.03
N VAL A 183 -26.10 8.25 6.78
CA VAL A 183 -25.39 8.78 5.62
C VAL A 183 -25.68 10.28 5.50
N TYR A 184 -24.66 11.10 5.20
CA TYR A 184 -24.91 12.53 4.99
C TYR A 184 -26.00 12.74 3.92
N PRO A 185 -27.06 13.54 4.21
CA PRO A 185 -28.21 13.69 3.32
C PRO A 185 -27.86 14.21 1.92
N ASP A 186 -26.84 15.07 1.82
CA ASP A 186 -26.24 15.53 0.57
C ASP A 186 -24.71 15.38 0.62
N GLN A 187 -24.22 14.29 0.03
CA GLN A 187 -22.79 14.01 -0.11
C GLN A 187 -22.04 15.15 -0.82
N TRP A 188 -22.68 15.85 -1.77
CA TRP A 188 -22.03 16.90 -2.54
C TRP A 188 -21.94 18.22 -1.80
N GLU A 189 -22.87 18.48 -0.88
CA GLU A 189 -22.75 19.61 0.04
C GLU A 189 -21.58 19.42 1.00
N LEU A 190 -21.46 18.22 1.59
CA LEU A 190 -20.32 17.87 2.42
C LEU A 190 -19.00 18.07 1.66
N LEU A 191 -18.87 17.45 0.49
CA LEU A 191 -17.65 17.54 -0.32
C LEU A 191 -17.35 18.98 -0.78
N GLY A 192 -18.38 19.81 -0.97
CA GLY A 192 -18.20 21.23 -1.27
C GLY A 192 -17.71 22.07 -0.09
N ARG A 193 -17.80 21.56 1.15
CA ARG A 193 -17.47 22.27 2.40
C ARG A 193 -16.32 21.65 3.19
N VAL A 194 -15.66 20.64 2.64
CA VAL A 194 -14.53 20.00 3.32
C VAL A 194 -13.46 21.03 3.66
N GLN A 195 -12.99 20.96 4.90
CA GLN A 195 -11.92 21.79 5.40
C GLN A 195 -10.60 21.14 5.02
N ARG A 196 -9.74 21.92 4.37
CA ARG A 196 -8.43 21.47 3.92
C ARG A 196 -7.38 21.80 4.97
N VAL A 197 -6.53 20.83 5.27
CA VAL A 197 -5.40 20.99 6.20
C VAL A 197 -4.21 21.57 5.44
N SER A 198 -3.57 22.60 6.00
CA SER A 198 -2.38 23.23 5.42
C SER A 198 -1.10 22.46 5.74
N GLU A 199 -0.07 22.62 4.92
CA GLU A 199 1.25 22.04 5.23
C GLU A 199 1.82 22.61 6.53
N LEU A 200 1.60 23.91 6.77
CA LEU A 200 2.00 24.60 8.00
C LEU A 200 1.38 23.95 9.24
N ARG A 201 0.13 23.48 9.14
CA ARG A 201 -0.52 22.77 10.25
C ARG A 201 0.17 21.45 10.55
N LEU A 202 0.56 20.70 9.53
CA LEU A 202 1.35 19.47 9.71
C LEU A 202 2.70 19.77 10.37
N ASP A 203 3.38 20.83 9.95
CA ASP A 203 4.65 21.27 10.54
C ASP A 203 4.50 21.71 12.02
N ALA A 204 3.38 22.33 12.37
CA ALA A 204 3.06 22.65 13.76
C ALA A 204 2.90 21.39 14.61
N VAL A 205 2.18 20.38 14.10
CA VAL A 205 2.00 19.10 14.80
C VAL A 205 3.33 18.37 14.96
N ILE A 206 4.10 18.24 13.89
CA ILE A 206 5.43 17.59 13.88
C ILE A 206 6.33 18.20 14.95
N ARG A 207 6.40 19.55 15.02
CA ARG A 207 7.18 20.25 16.05
C ARG A 207 6.62 20.04 17.45
N SER A 208 5.30 20.18 17.64
CA SER A 208 4.67 20.06 18.97
C SER A 208 4.81 18.66 19.58
N CYS A 209 4.87 17.64 18.73
CA CYS A 209 4.97 16.24 19.13
C CYS A 209 6.40 15.69 19.05
N ASN A 210 7.40 16.52 18.73
CA ASN A 210 8.79 16.12 18.50
C ASN A 210 8.92 14.91 17.55
N LEU A 211 8.20 14.94 16.42
CA LEU A 211 8.24 13.86 15.44
C LEU A 211 9.43 14.03 14.50
N GLU A 212 10.13 12.93 14.22
CA GLU A 212 11.24 12.92 13.26
C GLU A 212 10.76 12.47 11.88
N LEU A 213 11.01 13.30 10.87
CA LEU A 213 10.88 12.89 9.48
C LEU A 213 12.05 11.96 9.14
N GLN A 214 11.76 10.73 8.74
CA GLN A 214 12.79 9.87 8.18
C GLN A 214 13.28 10.52 6.88
N LYS A 215 14.59 10.75 6.78
CA LYS A 215 15.18 11.24 5.53
C LYS A 215 14.92 10.21 4.43
N PRO A 216 14.55 10.64 3.21
CA PRO A 216 14.66 9.77 2.05
C PRO A 216 16.08 9.20 1.99
N PRO A 217 16.28 7.96 1.53
CA PRO A 217 17.64 7.48 1.26
C PRO A 217 18.23 8.37 0.15
N GLU A 218 19.04 9.36 0.53
CA GLU A 218 19.75 10.23 -0.40
C GLU A 218 20.71 9.39 -1.25
N ASP A 219 20.66 9.63 -2.56
CA ASP A 219 21.64 9.17 -3.55
C ASP A 219 23.06 9.41 -3.02
N ARG A 220 23.80 8.33 -2.78
CA ARG A 220 25.24 8.40 -2.64
C ARG A 220 25.82 8.69 -4.02
N ALA A 221 25.88 9.96 -4.36
CA ALA A 221 26.75 10.46 -5.40
C ALA A 221 28.18 9.98 -5.13
N LYS A 222 28.80 9.50 -6.21
CA LYS A 222 30.17 9.02 -6.32
C LYS A 222 31.15 9.89 -5.53
N THR A 223 31.90 9.28 -4.62
CA THR A 223 33.26 9.74 -4.36
C THR A 223 34.13 8.52 -4.11
N ASP A 224 35.00 8.30 -5.08
CA ASP A 224 36.05 7.31 -5.09
C ASP A 224 37.14 7.80 -4.13
N SER A 225 37.26 7.16 -2.97
CA SER A 225 38.48 7.24 -2.16
C SER A 225 38.55 6.02 -1.25
N ARG A 226 39.31 5.03 -1.73
CA ARG A 226 39.84 3.92 -0.93
C ARG A 226 40.52 4.44 0.33
N LYS A 227 40.14 3.90 1.48
CA LYS A 227 41.06 3.51 2.55
C LYS A 227 40.52 2.25 3.23
N GLU A 228 41.22 1.14 3.00
CA GLU A 228 41.36 0.02 3.93
C GLU A 228 41.67 0.57 5.33
N SER A 229 41.26 0.02 6.46
CA SER A 229 40.61 -1.23 6.84
C SER A 229 40.10 -0.99 8.26
N ASP A 230 39.02 -1.65 8.68
CA ASP A 230 39.11 -2.48 9.87
C ASP A 230 37.97 -3.51 9.90
N ASN A 231 38.39 -4.76 10.04
CA ASN A 231 37.53 -5.92 10.12
C ASN A 231 36.52 -5.77 11.26
N ASN A 232 35.25 -6.09 10.96
CA ASN A 232 34.52 -7.21 11.57
C ASN A 232 33.03 -6.86 11.82
N THR A 233 32.18 -6.99 10.78
CA THR A 233 30.76 -7.39 10.90
C THR A 233 30.11 -7.56 9.52
N SER A 234 30.22 -8.75 8.94
CA SER A 234 29.20 -9.25 7.99
C SER A 234 28.23 -10.11 8.80
N PRO A 235 26.94 -9.77 8.94
CA PRO A 235 25.98 -10.67 9.56
C PRO A 235 25.04 -11.24 8.50
N PHE A 236 25.40 -12.47 8.10
CA PHE A 236 24.58 -13.55 7.53
C PHE A 236 24.50 -13.66 5.99
N GLY A 237 24.95 -14.82 5.51
CA GLY A 237 24.62 -15.35 4.18
C GLY A 237 23.14 -15.76 4.07
N LEU A 238 22.79 -16.53 3.03
CA LEU A 238 21.41 -16.94 2.75
C LEU A 238 20.63 -17.35 4.03
N PRO A 239 19.38 -16.86 4.21
CA PRO A 239 18.60 -17.18 5.41
C PRO A 239 18.39 -18.70 5.55
N PRO A 240 18.18 -19.23 6.77
CA PRO A 240 18.03 -20.66 7.01
C PRO A 240 17.02 -21.36 6.08
N CYS A 241 15.89 -20.72 5.81
CA CYS A 241 14.87 -21.23 4.88
C CYS A 241 15.43 -21.42 3.46
N ALA A 242 16.08 -20.40 2.90
CA ALA A 242 16.67 -20.46 1.57
C ALA A 242 17.79 -21.50 1.48
N ARG A 243 18.61 -21.64 2.53
CA ARG A 243 19.66 -22.67 2.61
C ARG A 243 19.07 -24.07 2.57
N ARG A 244 18.06 -24.36 3.41
CA ARG A 244 17.39 -25.67 3.44
C ARG A 244 16.72 -25.99 2.11
N MET A 245 15.95 -25.04 1.56
CA MET A 245 15.30 -25.22 0.26
C MET A 245 16.33 -25.53 -0.85
N LEU A 246 17.46 -24.83 -0.91
CA LEU A 246 18.52 -25.09 -1.90
C LEU A 246 19.24 -26.43 -1.67
N ALA A 247 19.44 -26.82 -0.42
CA ALA A 247 20.11 -28.05 -0.04
C ALA A 247 19.26 -29.28 -0.34
N GLU A 248 17.99 -29.26 0.07
CA GLU A 248 17.11 -30.42 0.15
C GLU A 248 16.06 -30.47 -0.97
N GLY A 249 15.75 -29.35 -1.63
CA GLY A 249 14.62 -29.26 -2.54
C GLY A 249 13.30 -29.03 -1.80
N VAL A 250 12.18 -29.04 -2.55
CA VAL A 250 10.83 -28.86 -1.97
C VAL A 250 9.83 -29.92 -2.43
N THR A 251 8.84 -30.22 -1.59
CA THR A 251 7.74 -31.17 -1.90
C THR A 251 6.45 -30.50 -2.35
N SER A 252 6.31 -29.20 -2.09
CA SER A 252 5.17 -28.38 -2.49
C SER A 252 5.60 -26.99 -2.94
N PHE A 253 4.69 -26.23 -3.57
CA PHE A 253 4.88 -24.83 -3.97
C PHE A 253 6.11 -24.52 -4.85
N GLN A 254 6.60 -25.48 -5.64
CA GLN A 254 7.84 -25.38 -6.43
C GLN A 254 8.05 -24.05 -7.18
N ARG A 255 7.02 -23.50 -7.85
CA ARG A 255 7.13 -22.23 -8.60
C ARG A 255 7.35 -21.02 -7.70
N VAL A 256 6.65 -20.98 -6.56
CA VAL A 256 6.78 -19.91 -5.55
C VAL A 256 8.16 -20.02 -4.88
N SER A 257 8.56 -21.24 -4.51
CA SER A 257 9.88 -21.52 -3.95
C SER A 257 11.01 -21.11 -4.91
N CYS A 258 10.89 -21.43 -6.20
CA CYS A 258 11.85 -21.03 -7.23
C CYS A 258 12.01 -19.51 -7.32
N PHE A 259 10.89 -18.79 -7.36
CA PHE A 259 10.88 -17.33 -7.38
C PHE A 259 11.55 -16.73 -6.13
N ARG A 260 11.22 -17.23 -4.94
CA ARG A 260 11.80 -16.72 -3.68
C ARG A 260 13.28 -17.00 -3.56
N LEU A 261 13.73 -18.18 -3.98
CA LEU A 261 15.16 -18.49 -4.07
C LEU A 261 15.89 -17.55 -5.04
N ALA A 262 15.31 -17.26 -6.21
CA ALA A 262 15.87 -16.30 -7.16
C ALA A 262 16.01 -14.89 -6.56
N VAL A 263 15.01 -14.43 -5.80
CA VAL A 263 15.08 -13.15 -5.07
C VAL A 263 16.23 -13.14 -4.05
N HIS A 264 16.42 -14.23 -3.29
CA HIS A 264 17.54 -14.31 -2.34
C HIS A 264 18.88 -14.30 -3.09
N LEU A 265 19.07 -15.13 -4.11
CA LEU A 265 20.32 -15.20 -4.87
C LEU A 265 20.70 -13.84 -5.48
N LYS A 266 19.73 -13.14 -6.08
CA LYS A 266 19.91 -11.76 -6.59
C LYS A 266 20.39 -10.81 -5.49
N ARG A 267 19.76 -10.86 -4.31
CA ARG A 267 20.10 -9.97 -3.17
C ARG A 267 21.51 -10.21 -2.64
N TYR A 268 22.02 -11.44 -2.78
CA TYR A 268 23.41 -11.77 -2.46
C TYR A 268 24.38 -11.51 -3.62
N GLY A 269 23.95 -10.79 -4.65
CA GLY A 269 24.80 -10.36 -5.76
C GLY A 269 25.08 -11.46 -6.79
N MET A 270 24.34 -12.58 -6.76
CA MET A 270 24.50 -13.63 -7.78
C MET A 270 23.99 -13.11 -9.14
N PRO A 271 24.81 -13.17 -10.20
CA PRO A 271 24.39 -12.89 -11.57
C PRO A 271 23.21 -13.76 -12.03
N TYR A 272 22.41 -13.23 -12.96
CA TYR A 272 21.18 -13.88 -13.44
C TYR A 272 21.42 -15.28 -14.02
N ASP A 273 22.44 -15.43 -14.85
CA ASP A 273 22.85 -16.68 -15.49
C ASP A 273 23.27 -17.73 -14.46
N LEU A 274 24.07 -17.35 -13.46
CA LEU A 274 24.48 -18.24 -12.38
C LEU A 274 23.30 -18.64 -11.49
N ALA A 275 22.39 -17.71 -11.19
CA ALA A 275 21.17 -18.02 -10.44
C ALA A 275 20.26 -18.97 -11.22
N LEU A 276 20.12 -18.77 -12.54
CA LEU A 276 19.33 -19.64 -13.40
C LEU A 276 19.90 -21.07 -13.43
N VAL A 277 21.23 -21.22 -13.56
CA VAL A 277 21.90 -22.53 -13.51
C VAL A 277 21.70 -23.19 -12.15
N ALA A 278 21.89 -22.45 -11.05
CA ALA A 278 21.69 -22.96 -9.70
C ALA A 278 20.25 -23.45 -9.47
N LEU A 279 19.25 -22.71 -9.96
CA LEU A 279 17.84 -23.07 -9.80
C LEU A 279 17.42 -24.25 -10.69
N LYS A 280 18.01 -24.40 -11.89
CA LYS A 280 17.84 -25.61 -12.71
C LYS A 280 18.43 -26.85 -12.03
N ALA A 281 19.58 -26.71 -11.39
CA ALA A 281 20.18 -27.79 -10.60
C ALA A 281 19.32 -28.11 -9.36
N TRP A 282 18.82 -27.09 -8.66
CA TRP A 282 17.92 -27.22 -7.52
C TRP A 282 16.64 -27.98 -7.86
N ALA A 283 16.04 -27.74 -9.03
CA ALA A 283 14.79 -28.40 -9.43
C ALA A 283 14.87 -29.94 -9.41
N ARG A 284 16.05 -30.53 -9.66
CA ARG A 284 16.29 -31.99 -9.61
C ARG A 284 16.15 -32.57 -8.21
N LYS A 285 16.26 -31.73 -7.18
CA LYS A 285 16.11 -32.12 -5.76
C LYS A 285 14.66 -32.11 -5.31
N ASN A 286 13.76 -31.46 -6.05
CA ASN A 286 12.35 -31.39 -5.67
C ASN A 286 11.70 -32.78 -5.72
N ARG A 287 10.80 -33.04 -4.78
CA ARG A 287 10.05 -34.30 -4.63
C ARG A 287 8.56 -33.99 -4.48
N PRO A 288 7.91 -33.50 -5.56
CA PRO A 288 6.52 -33.07 -5.48
C PRO A 288 5.56 -34.19 -5.08
N GLU A 289 4.69 -33.89 -4.13
CA GLU A 289 3.61 -34.79 -3.67
C GLU A 289 2.39 -34.76 -4.62
N ASP A 290 1.41 -35.64 -4.36
CA ASP A 290 0.14 -35.74 -5.09
C ASP A 290 0.27 -36.02 -6.60
N GLY A 291 1.32 -36.72 -7.03
CA GLY A 291 1.55 -37.02 -8.44
C GLY A 291 1.88 -35.79 -9.31
N LYS A 292 2.19 -34.65 -8.68
CA LYS A 292 2.60 -33.43 -9.41
C LYS A 292 3.98 -33.62 -10.03
N ARG A 293 4.19 -33.05 -11.22
CA ARG A 293 5.51 -33.07 -11.89
C ARG A 293 6.49 -32.09 -11.26
N VAL A 294 7.78 -32.34 -11.48
CA VAL A 294 8.85 -31.37 -11.18
C VAL A 294 8.69 -30.13 -12.08
N ILE A 295 9.02 -28.95 -11.54
CA ILE A 295 9.06 -27.68 -12.29
C ILE A 295 10.03 -27.78 -13.49
N ILE A 296 9.61 -27.30 -14.66
CA ILE A 296 10.40 -27.41 -15.89
C ILE A 296 11.24 -26.15 -16.17
N ASP A 297 12.26 -26.28 -17.01
CA ASP A 297 13.19 -25.20 -17.38
C ASP A 297 12.52 -23.89 -17.81
N ALA A 298 11.44 -23.95 -18.59
CA ALA A 298 10.71 -22.77 -19.02
C ALA A 298 10.07 -22.02 -17.83
N GLU A 299 9.55 -22.76 -16.86
CA GLU A 299 8.96 -22.19 -15.64
C GLU A 299 10.05 -21.61 -14.73
N ILE A 300 11.18 -22.30 -14.57
CA ILE A 300 12.33 -21.81 -13.80
C ILE A 300 12.87 -20.52 -14.41
N THR A 301 13.00 -20.48 -15.74
CA THR A 301 13.47 -19.30 -16.48
C THR A 301 12.51 -18.13 -16.27
N TYR A 302 11.20 -18.36 -16.38
CA TYR A 302 10.19 -17.34 -16.11
C TYR A 302 10.26 -16.80 -14.67
N GLN A 303 10.31 -17.67 -13.66
CA GLN A 303 10.38 -17.24 -12.26
C GLN A 303 11.67 -16.47 -11.95
N THR A 304 12.81 -16.96 -12.45
CA THR A 304 14.11 -16.32 -12.25
C THR A 304 14.13 -14.94 -12.94
N LYS A 305 13.64 -14.85 -14.18
CA LYS A 305 13.52 -13.59 -14.92
C LYS A 305 12.66 -12.59 -14.17
N CYS A 306 11.48 -13.01 -13.73
CA CYS A 306 10.59 -12.17 -12.92
C CYS A 306 11.31 -11.63 -11.68
N ALA A 307 12.00 -12.48 -10.92
CA ALA A 307 12.76 -12.08 -9.72
C ALA A 307 13.90 -11.09 -10.02
N PHE A 308 14.59 -11.25 -11.16
CA PHE A 308 15.72 -10.43 -11.56
C PHE A 308 15.33 -9.09 -12.18
N GLU A 309 14.20 -9.00 -12.85
CA GLU A 309 13.74 -7.77 -13.51
C GLU A 309 13.07 -6.78 -12.55
N SER A 310 12.68 -7.21 -11.34
CA SER A 310 11.96 -6.36 -10.36
C SER A 310 12.71 -6.24 -9.01
N PRO A 311 12.60 -5.10 -8.31
CA PRO A 311 13.32 -4.85 -7.05
C PRO A 311 12.58 -5.42 -5.82
N TYR A 312 12.35 -6.73 -5.80
CA TYR A 312 11.67 -7.38 -4.66
C TYR A 312 12.49 -7.27 -3.36
N ARG A 313 11.87 -6.74 -2.31
CA ARG A 313 12.49 -6.56 -0.98
C ARG A 313 11.96 -7.49 0.11
N SER A 314 10.79 -8.11 -0.09
CA SER A 314 10.24 -9.12 0.84
C SER A 314 11.08 -10.40 0.83
N PHE A 315 11.29 -10.98 2.01
CA PHE A 315 11.90 -12.30 2.18
C PHE A 315 10.91 -13.45 2.00
N GLY A 316 9.60 -13.16 1.87
CA GLY A 316 8.54 -14.15 1.66
C GLY A 316 8.20 -14.97 2.89
N CYS A 317 8.58 -14.51 4.09
CA CYS A 317 8.37 -15.24 5.34
C CYS A 317 6.87 -15.47 5.65
N GLU A 318 6.01 -14.64 5.08
CA GLU A 318 4.55 -14.71 5.13
C GLU A 318 3.93 -15.79 4.21
N GLU A 319 4.71 -16.36 3.27
CA GLU A 319 4.18 -17.32 2.32
C GLU A 319 4.18 -18.76 2.86
N PRO A 320 3.11 -19.54 2.64
CA PRO A 320 3.07 -20.96 3.02
C PRO A 320 4.24 -21.77 2.45
N ALA A 321 4.75 -21.38 1.28
CA ALA A 321 5.90 -22.00 0.62
C ALA A 321 7.20 -21.88 1.42
N ILE A 322 7.34 -20.85 2.26
CA ILE A 322 8.54 -20.56 3.05
C ILE A 322 8.35 -20.97 4.52
N ALA A 323 7.11 -20.94 5.01
CA ALA A 323 6.75 -21.31 6.39
C ALA A 323 7.25 -22.71 6.79
N ALA A 324 7.13 -23.70 5.88
CA ALA A 324 7.61 -25.06 6.10
C ALA A 324 9.14 -25.17 6.33
N TYR A 325 9.89 -24.13 5.92
CA TYR A 325 11.34 -24.05 6.04
C TYR A 325 11.75 -22.95 7.03
N CYS A 326 10.85 -22.44 7.86
CA CYS A 326 11.16 -21.39 8.82
C CYS A 326 11.99 -21.92 10.00
N ASP A 327 12.88 -21.09 10.55
CA ASP A 327 13.79 -21.47 11.62
C ASP A 327 13.69 -20.48 12.77
N LYS A 328 13.56 -20.97 14.00
CA LYS A 328 13.44 -20.15 15.21
C LYS A 328 14.66 -19.27 15.47
N ASP A 329 15.82 -19.70 14.99
CA ASP A 329 17.09 -18.99 15.12
C ASP A 329 17.33 -18.03 13.93
N CYS A 330 16.35 -17.89 13.03
CA CYS A 330 16.41 -16.91 11.95
C CYS A 330 16.33 -15.48 12.52
N PRO A 331 17.21 -14.53 12.11
CA PRO A 331 17.15 -13.13 12.54
C PRO A 331 15.82 -12.42 12.22
N LEU A 332 15.01 -13.01 11.34
CA LEU A 332 13.70 -12.49 10.92
C LEU A 332 12.52 -13.22 11.60
N TYR A 333 12.76 -14.27 12.40
CA TYR A 333 11.71 -15.13 12.98
C TYR A 333 10.77 -14.39 13.94
N ALA A 334 11.33 -13.50 14.78
CA ALA A 334 10.59 -12.72 15.76
C ALA A 334 9.57 -11.74 15.13
N TYR A 335 9.67 -11.46 13.83
CA TYR A 335 8.72 -10.63 13.10
C TYR A 335 7.50 -11.40 12.58
N THR A 336 7.48 -12.73 12.68
CA THR A 336 6.44 -13.59 12.08
C THR A 336 5.59 -14.41 13.06
N VAL A 337 6.05 -14.62 14.29
CA VAL A 337 5.26 -15.31 15.33
C VAL A 337 4.66 -14.24 16.23
N GLY A 338 3.33 -14.14 16.26
CA GLY A 338 2.61 -13.07 16.96
C GLY A 338 3.16 -12.78 18.36
N LYS A 339 3.35 -11.50 18.69
CA LYS A 339 3.66 -11.08 20.06
C LYS A 339 2.64 -11.72 21.01
N PRO A 340 3.07 -12.33 22.13
CA PRO A 340 2.12 -12.72 23.17
C PRO A 340 1.39 -11.47 23.69
N PRO A 341 0.14 -11.60 24.13
CA PRO A 341 -0.60 -10.48 24.70
C PRO A 341 0.14 -9.97 25.94
N ILE A 342 0.32 -8.65 26.02
CA ILE A 342 0.71 -7.95 27.25
C ILE A 342 -0.46 -8.02 28.22
#